data_AF-A0A517NAT1-F1
#
_entry.id   AF-A0A517NAT1-F1
#
_cell.length_a   1.000
_cell.length_b   1.000
_cell.length_c   1.000
_cell.angle_alpha   90.00
_cell.angle_beta   90.00
_cell.angle_gamma   90.00
#
_symmetry.space_group_name_H-M   'P 1'
#
loop_
_entity.id
_entity.type
_entity.pdbx_description
1 polymer ?
#
loop_
_entity_poly.entity_id
_entity_poly.type
_entity_poly.pdbx_seq_one_letter_code
_entity_poly.pdbx_strand_id
1 'polypeptide(L)'
;MIDSGTQLIFRRLAKKLSNEITQREQGHCLRVDHLDDPIARFLCECIIQYVEMDRCYVLTSKSKEDLSTSELNTERAIELRNRKPQAFILLVPAGLTDSTASSLRNAFAVFDLDKYWLASQQELIKELDEDVRQYVSKALRLSKRNRTPEPL
;
A
#
# COMPACT_ATOMS: atom_id res chain seq x y z
N MET A 1 11.04 -9.78 12.62
CA MET A 1 10.24 -10.97 12.26
C MET A 1 8.80 -10.51 12.17
N ILE A 2 8.17 -10.57 11.00
CA ILE A 2 6.77 -10.16 10.81
C ILE A 2 5.90 -11.34 11.24
N ASP A 3 5.01 -11.12 12.21
CA ASP A 3 4.13 -12.17 12.73
C ASP A 3 3.08 -12.61 11.69
N SER A 4 2.49 -13.80 11.89
CA SER A 4 1.53 -14.40 10.95
C SER A 4 0.27 -13.55 10.74
N GLY A 5 -0.16 -12.77 11.73
CA GLY A 5 -1.29 -11.85 11.60
C GLY A 5 -0.95 -10.71 10.63
N THR A 6 0.21 -10.10 10.82
CA THR A 6 0.72 -9.05 9.93
C THR A 6 0.89 -9.58 8.49
N GLN A 7 1.40 -10.79 8.30
CA GLN A 7 1.50 -11.40 6.96
C GLN A 7 0.15 -11.55 6.26
N LEU A 8 -0.88 -12.00 6.98
CA LEU A 8 -2.24 -12.16 6.43
C LEU A 8 -2.80 -10.82 5.92
N ILE A 9 -2.60 -9.77 6.70
CA ILE A 9 -2.99 -8.40 6.37
C ILE A 9 -2.34 -7.94 5.07
N PHE A 10 -1.01 -8.05 4.96
CA PHE A 10 -0.28 -7.60 3.78
C PHE A 10 -0.62 -8.43 2.54
N ARG A 11 -0.91 -9.72 2.70
CA ARG A 11 -1.40 -10.56 1.60
C ARG A 11 -2.77 -10.11 1.08
N ARG A 12 -3.69 -9.73 1.99
CA ARG A 12 -5.00 -9.17 1.58
C ARG A 12 -4.84 -7.83 0.86
N LEU A 13 -3.96 -6.96 1.36
CA LEU A 13 -3.65 -5.68 0.73
C LEU A 13 -3.05 -5.88 -0.67
N ALA A 14 -2.05 -6.76 -0.80
CA ALA A 14 -1.43 -7.10 -2.08
C ALA A 14 -2.45 -7.58 -3.11
N LYS A 15 -3.37 -8.47 -2.70
CA LYS A 15 -4.47 -8.95 -3.55
C LYS A 15 -5.43 -7.83 -3.95
N LYS A 16 -5.80 -6.94 -3.01
CA LYS A 16 -6.68 -5.80 -3.32
C LYS A 16 -6.02 -4.86 -4.32
N LEU A 17 -4.76 -4.50 -4.13
CA LEU A 17 -4.04 -3.60 -5.02
C LEU A 17 -3.87 -4.20 -6.42
N SER A 18 -3.56 -5.48 -6.52
CA SER A 18 -3.49 -6.19 -7.82
C SER A 18 -4.84 -6.19 -8.54
N ASN A 19 -5.94 -6.44 -7.83
CA ASN A 19 -7.28 -6.38 -8.41
C ASN A 19 -7.62 -4.97 -8.92
N GLU A 20 -7.28 -3.93 -8.15
CA GLU A 20 -7.48 -2.53 -8.56
C GLU A 20 -6.74 -2.19 -9.85
N ILE A 21 -5.53 -2.74 -10.06
CA ILE A 21 -4.74 -2.52 -11.27
C ILE A 21 -5.27 -3.33 -12.45
N THR A 22 -5.63 -4.60 -12.23
CA THR A 22 -6.09 -5.52 -13.29
C THR A 22 -7.42 -5.05 -13.90
N GLN A 23 -8.25 -4.36 -13.11
CA GLN A 23 -9.52 -3.80 -13.54
C GLN A 23 -9.39 -2.44 -14.25
N ARG A 24 -8.17 -1.90 -14.41
CA ARG A 24 -7.94 -0.56 -14.96
C ARG A 24 -7.28 -0.59 -16.33
N GLU A 25 -7.70 0.33 -17.19
CA GLU A 25 -7.13 0.52 -18.53
C GLU A 25 -5.70 1.10 -18.50
N GLN A 26 -5.03 1.07 -19.65
CA GLN A 26 -3.69 1.65 -19.83
C GLN A 26 -3.62 3.10 -19.35
N GLY A 27 -2.60 3.43 -18.54
CA GLY A 27 -2.36 4.79 -18.04
C GLY A 27 -2.94 5.09 -16.65
N HIS A 28 -3.70 4.17 -16.06
CA HIS A 28 -4.24 4.29 -14.70
C HIS A 28 -3.34 3.62 -13.66
N CYS A 29 -2.08 4.07 -13.60
CA CYS A 29 -1.13 3.60 -12.59
C CYS A 29 -1.61 4.03 -11.19
N LEU A 30 -1.41 3.15 -10.21
CA LEU A 30 -1.87 3.36 -8.84
C LEU A 30 -0.68 3.79 -7.97
N ARG A 31 -0.91 4.75 -7.09
CA ARG A 31 0.04 5.20 -6.08
C ARG A 31 -0.49 4.87 -4.70
N VAL A 32 0.36 4.31 -3.85
CA VAL A 32 0.07 4.07 -2.44
C VAL A 32 1.02 4.92 -1.62
N ASP A 33 0.47 5.89 -0.90
CA ASP A 33 1.23 6.83 -0.07
C ASP A 33 1.28 6.37 1.39
N HIS A 34 2.12 7.03 2.20
CA HIS A 34 2.15 6.93 3.66
C HIS A 34 2.56 5.55 4.23
N LEU A 35 3.31 4.75 3.46
CA LEU A 35 3.93 3.52 3.97
C LEU A 35 5.33 3.83 4.51
N ASP A 36 5.73 3.30 5.64
CA ASP A 36 7.15 3.36 6.04
C ASP A 36 8.01 2.60 5.01
N ASP A 37 9.26 3.04 4.75
CA ASP A 37 10.12 2.42 3.71
C ASP A 37 10.27 0.88 3.86
N PRO A 38 10.52 0.31 5.06
CA PRO A 38 10.58 -1.14 5.23
C PRO A 38 9.25 -1.82 4.87
N ILE A 39 8.13 -1.18 5.18
CA ILE A 39 6.79 -1.70 4.88
C ILE A 39 6.48 -1.63 3.39
N ALA A 40 6.85 -0.53 2.72
CA ALA A 40 6.70 -0.38 1.27
C ALA A 40 7.48 -1.47 0.53
N ARG A 41 8.73 -1.74 0.93
CA ARG A 41 9.55 -2.81 0.36
C ARG A 41 8.94 -4.18 0.60
N PHE A 42 8.53 -4.47 1.82
CA PHE A 42 7.88 -5.73 2.15
C PHE A 42 6.58 -5.95 1.37
N LEU A 43 5.75 -4.92 1.22
CA LEU A 43 4.53 -5.00 0.40
C LEU A 43 4.85 -5.22 -1.09
N CYS A 44 5.91 -4.59 -1.61
CA CYS A 44 6.37 -4.80 -2.98
C CYS A 44 6.76 -6.27 -3.20
N GLU A 45 7.56 -6.84 -2.31
CA GLU A 45 7.92 -8.26 -2.33
C GLU A 45 6.68 -9.15 -2.23
N CYS A 46 5.73 -8.83 -1.36
CA CYS A 46 4.48 -9.58 -1.25
C CYS A 46 3.68 -9.58 -2.55
N ILE A 47 3.61 -8.45 -3.26
CA ILE A 47 2.88 -8.34 -4.53
C ILE A 47 3.59 -9.17 -5.62
N ILE A 48 4.92 -9.04 -5.71
CA ILE A 48 5.72 -9.76 -6.70
C ILE A 48 5.65 -11.27 -6.47
N GLN A 49 5.78 -11.73 -5.23
CA GLN A 49 5.86 -13.15 -4.90
C GLN A 49 4.50 -13.83 -4.78
N TYR A 50 3.53 -13.23 -4.10
CA TYR A 50 2.25 -13.90 -3.81
C TYR A 50 1.18 -13.65 -4.87
N VAL A 51 1.31 -12.57 -5.62
CA VAL A 51 0.35 -12.19 -6.67
C VAL A 51 0.97 -12.30 -8.06
N GLU A 52 2.25 -12.71 -8.15
CA GLU A 52 2.99 -12.92 -9.39
C GLU A 52 2.92 -11.71 -10.34
N MET A 53 2.93 -10.51 -9.76
CA MET A 53 2.84 -9.25 -10.50
C MET A 53 4.15 -8.47 -10.42
N ASP A 54 4.88 -8.44 -11.53
CA ASP A 54 6.18 -7.78 -11.72
C ASP A 54 6.09 -6.24 -11.90
N ARG A 55 4.88 -5.69 -11.86
CA ARG A 55 4.60 -4.26 -12.06
C ARG A 55 4.29 -3.54 -10.75
N CYS A 56 5.12 -3.77 -9.75
CA CYS A 56 5.10 -3.06 -8.48
C CYS A 56 6.49 -2.52 -8.16
N TYR A 57 6.57 -1.24 -7.79
CA TYR A 57 7.84 -0.56 -7.57
C TYR A 57 7.78 0.32 -6.33
N VAL A 58 8.90 0.45 -5.62
CA VAL A 58 9.08 1.37 -4.49
C VAL A 58 9.76 2.65 -4.98
N LEU A 59 9.20 3.80 -4.64
CA LEU A 59 9.80 5.09 -4.94
C LEU A 59 11.05 5.33 -4.09
N THR A 60 12.11 5.85 -4.69
CA THR A 60 13.37 6.18 -4.01
C THR A 60 13.99 7.47 -4.55
N SER A 61 14.86 8.10 -3.76
CA SER A 61 15.68 9.25 -4.16
C SER A 61 17.01 8.87 -4.83
N LYS A 62 17.29 7.57 -4.99
CA LYS A 62 18.51 7.08 -5.65
C LYS A 62 18.62 7.60 -7.10
N SER A 63 19.86 7.75 -7.58
CA SER A 63 20.10 8.03 -8.99
C SER A 63 19.72 6.82 -9.85
N LYS A 64 19.60 7.03 -11.15
CA LYS A 64 19.11 6.00 -12.09
C LYS A 64 20.05 4.79 -12.17
N GLU A 65 21.33 5.01 -11.95
CA GLU A 65 22.39 4.01 -11.98
C GLU A 65 22.33 3.06 -10.78
N ASP A 66 21.77 3.52 -9.66
CA ASP A 66 21.71 2.79 -8.39
C ASP A 66 20.35 2.11 -8.14
N LEU A 67 19.42 2.18 -9.10
CA LEU A 67 18.09 1.57 -8.97
C LEU A 67 18.16 0.05 -9.11
N SER A 68 17.57 -0.66 -8.15
CA SER A 68 17.25 -2.08 -8.32
C SER A 68 16.00 -2.27 -9.19
N THR A 69 15.75 -3.51 -9.63
CA THR A 69 14.63 -3.87 -10.53
C THR A 69 13.25 -3.48 -9.97
N SER A 70 13.09 -3.44 -8.65
CA SER A 70 11.83 -3.11 -7.96
C SER A 70 11.82 -1.68 -7.40
N GLU A 71 12.76 -0.83 -7.81
CA GLU A 71 12.86 0.56 -7.39
C GLU A 71 12.70 1.52 -8.57
N LEU A 72 12.06 2.67 -8.33
CA LEU A 72 11.98 3.75 -9.29
C LEU A 72 12.28 5.07 -8.59
N ASN A 73 12.99 5.96 -9.29
CA ASN A 73 12.95 7.37 -8.93
C ASN A 73 11.79 8.08 -9.66
N THR A 74 11.53 9.35 -9.31
CA THR A 74 10.39 10.11 -9.84
C THR A 74 10.41 10.20 -11.37
N GLU A 75 11.56 10.51 -11.96
CA GLU A 75 11.70 10.61 -13.42
C GLU A 75 11.36 9.29 -14.10
N ARG A 76 11.91 8.18 -13.59
CA ARG A 76 11.67 6.85 -14.17
C ARG A 76 10.22 6.40 -14.02
N ALA A 77 9.57 6.73 -12.91
CA ALA A 77 8.15 6.45 -12.71
C ALA A 77 7.28 7.20 -13.75
N ILE A 78 7.58 8.48 -14.00
CA ILE A 78 6.87 9.29 -15.01
C ILE A 78 7.15 8.77 -16.43
N GLU A 79 8.40 8.46 -16.75
CA GLU A 79 8.77 7.85 -18.03
C GLU A 79 8.02 6.54 -18.28
N LEU A 80 8.01 5.63 -17.29
CA LEU A 80 7.37 4.32 -17.40
C LEU A 80 5.86 4.47 -17.62
N ARG A 81 5.21 5.37 -16.87
CA ARG A 81 3.79 5.70 -17.03
C ARG A 81 3.49 6.26 -18.42
N ASN A 82 4.30 7.20 -18.91
CA ASN A 82 4.07 7.88 -20.18
C ASN A 82 4.34 7.00 -21.41
N ARG A 83 5.19 5.98 -21.29
CA ARG A 83 5.38 4.96 -22.34
C ARG A 83 4.16 4.04 -22.51
N LYS A 84 3.20 4.08 -21.57
CA LYS A 84 1.87 3.42 -21.61
C LYS A 84 1.82 1.92 -21.94
N PRO A 85 2.82 1.06 -21.64
CA PRO A 85 2.69 -0.35 -22.01
C PRO A 85 1.56 -1.02 -21.19
N GLN A 86 1.56 -0.83 -19.86
CA GLN A 86 0.55 -1.36 -18.93
C GLN A 86 0.53 -0.56 -17.61
N ALA A 87 -0.58 -0.63 -16.84
CA ALA A 87 -0.67 -0.01 -15.52
C ALA A 87 0.26 -0.69 -14.48
N PHE A 88 0.75 0.05 -13.48
CA PHE A 88 1.61 -0.46 -12.41
C PHE A 88 1.33 0.22 -11.07
N ILE A 89 1.78 -0.40 -9.98
CA ILE A 89 1.71 0.12 -8.62
C ILE A 89 3.01 0.83 -8.28
N LEU A 90 2.91 2.07 -7.80
CA LEU A 90 4.00 2.81 -7.21
C LEU A 90 3.75 2.95 -5.70
N LEU A 91 4.61 2.37 -4.89
CA LEU A 91 4.61 2.52 -3.44
C LEU A 91 5.50 3.71 -3.07
N VAL A 92 4.98 4.65 -2.29
CA VAL A 92 5.69 5.88 -1.91
C VAL A 92 5.98 5.84 -0.41
N PRO A 93 7.25 5.56 -0.03
CA PRO A 93 7.67 5.65 1.35
C PRO A 93 7.40 7.02 1.99
N ALA A 94 6.98 7.01 3.25
CA ALA A 94 6.88 8.17 4.11
C ALA A 94 8.28 8.81 4.27
N GLY A 95 8.38 10.12 4.07
CA GLY A 95 9.64 10.87 4.16
C GLY A 95 10.28 11.26 2.83
N LEU A 96 9.75 10.80 1.69
CA LEU A 96 10.12 11.34 0.38
C LEU A 96 9.39 12.69 0.16
N THR A 97 10.15 13.78 0.07
CA THR A 97 9.70 15.18 0.16
C THR A 97 8.79 15.68 -0.99
N ASP A 98 8.01 16.72 -0.69
CA ASP A 98 6.94 17.36 -1.48
C ASP A 98 7.25 17.76 -2.93
N SER A 99 8.52 18.00 -3.30
CA SER A 99 8.88 18.37 -4.68
C SER A 99 8.56 17.26 -5.68
N THR A 100 8.65 15.99 -5.25
CA THR A 100 8.26 14.81 -6.05
C THR A 100 6.75 14.57 -6.04
N ALA A 101 6.05 15.04 -5.01
CA ALA A 101 4.62 14.82 -4.83
C ALA A 101 3.78 15.52 -5.90
N SER A 102 4.19 16.72 -6.34
CA SER A 102 3.53 17.48 -7.41
C SER A 102 3.46 16.70 -8.73
N SER A 103 4.61 16.22 -9.23
CA SER A 103 4.69 15.51 -10.50
C SER A 103 3.96 14.17 -10.48
N LEU A 104 4.00 13.46 -9.34
CA LEU A 104 3.32 12.19 -9.17
C LEU A 104 1.80 12.34 -8.99
N ARG A 105 1.34 13.40 -8.33
CA ARG A 105 -0.08 13.59 -7.99
C ARG A 105 -1.00 13.70 -9.20
N ASN A 106 -0.49 14.21 -10.32
CA ASN A 106 -1.27 14.30 -11.57
C ASN A 106 -1.06 13.08 -12.49
N ALA A 107 -0.04 12.26 -12.23
CA ALA A 107 0.33 11.14 -13.09
C ALA A 107 -0.28 9.80 -12.64
N PHE A 108 -0.62 9.67 -11.35
CA PHE A 108 -1.08 8.44 -10.72
C PHE A 108 -2.40 8.62 -9.97
N ALA A 109 -3.23 7.58 -9.98
CA ALA A 109 -4.41 7.51 -9.12
C ALA A 109 -4.00 7.13 -7.69
N VAL A 110 -4.50 7.81 -6.69
CA VAL A 110 -4.18 7.53 -5.29
C VAL A 110 -5.04 6.38 -4.76
N PHE A 111 -4.41 5.40 -4.13
CA PHE A 111 -5.08 4.38 -3.33
C PHE A 111 -5.21 4.89 -1.90
N ASP A 112 -6.45 4.92 -1.40
CA ASP A 112 -6.75 5.33 -0.03
C ASP A 112 -6.49 4.16 0.93
N LEU A 113 -5.25 4.12 1.45
CA LEU A 113 -4.80 3.06 2.35
C LEU A 113 -5.54 3.07 3.69
N ASP A 114 -5.83 4.26 4.24
CA ASP A 114 -6.53 4.41 5.51
C ASP A 114 -7.96 3.88 5.43
N LYS A 115 -8.68 4.24 4.35
CA LYS A 115 -10.02 3.72 4.09
C LYS A 115 -10.00 2.21 3.89
N TYR A 116 -9.02 1.69 3.16
CA TYR A 116 -8.86 0.25 2.99
C TYR A 116 -8.61 -0.45 4.32
N TRP A 117 -7.74 0.11 5.16
CA TRP A 117 -7.40 -0.48 6.45
C TRP A 117 -8.62 -0.57 7.36
N LEU A 118 -9.40 0.50 7.44
CA LEU A 118 -10.62 0.54 8.21
C LEU A 118 -11.64 -0.50 7.72
N ALA A 119 -11.82 -0.62 6.41
CA ALA A 119 -12.73 -1.60 5.81
C ALA A 119 -12.27 -3.05 6.06
N SER A 120 -10.97 -3.32 5.86
CA SER A 120 -10.40 -4.66 6.00
C SER A 120 -10.49 -5.19 7.43
N GLN A 121 -10.30 -4.32 8.43
CA GLN A 121 -10.52 -4.66 9.84
C GLN A 121 -11.96 -5.11 10.10
N GLN A 122 -12.94 -4.39 9.54
CA GLN A 122 -14.36 -4.74 9.72
C GLN A 122 -14.71 -6.05 9.04
N GLU A 123 -14.15 -6.34 7.87
CA GLU A 123 -14.33 -7.61 7.16
C GLU A 123 -13.73 -8.78 7.93
N LEU A 124 -12.50 -8.64 8.45
CA LEU A 124 -11.87 -9.68 9.26
C LEU A 124 -12.70 -10.00 10.51
N ILE A 125 -13.24 -8.99 11.19
CA ILE A 125 -14.12 -9.19 12.36
C ILE A 125 -15.41 -9.94 11.96
N LYS A 126 -15.95 -9.66 10.77
CA LYS A 126 -17.14 -10.35 10.25
C LYS A 126 -16.87 -11.80 9.81
N GLU A 127 -15.62 -12.18 9.57
CA GLU A 127 -15.25 -13.56 9.26
C GLU A 127 -15.07 -14.42 10.51
N LEU A 128 -14.92 -13.80 11.68
CA LEU A 128 -14.84 -14.52 12.95
C LEU A 128 -16.18 -15.16 13.29
N ASP A 129 -16.11 -16.31 13.96
CA ASP A 129 -17.26 -16.95 14.60
C ASP A 129 -17.97 -15.97 15.55
N GLU A 130 -19.28 -16.13 15.68
CA GLU A 130 -20.12 -15.16 16.41
C GLU A 130 -19.65 -14.93 17.85
N ASP A 131 -19.30 -16.00 18.57
CA ASP A 131 -18.79 -15.91 19.93
C ASP A 131 -17.49 -15.10 20.01
N VAL A 132 -16.53 -15.41 19.13
CA VAL A 132 -15.23 -14.71 19.07
C VAL A 132 -15.41 -13.25 18.65
N ARG A 133 -16.27 -12.99 17.67
CA ARG A 133 -16.60 -11.65 17.18
C ARG A 133 -17.13 -10.74 18.28
N GLN A 134 -18.01 -11.26 19.15
CA GLN A 134 -18.56 -10.50 20.26
C GLN A 134 -17.48 -10.08 21.26
N TYR A 135 -16.57 -11.00 21.62
CA TYR A 135 -15.45 -10.69 22.52
C TYR A 135 -14.48 -9.67 21.91
N VAL A 136 -14.07 -9.86 20.66
CA VAL A 136 -13.15 -8.94 19.96
C VAL A 136 -13.77 -7.55 19.81
N SER A 137 -15.05 -7.47 19.43
CA SER A 137 -15.76 -6.20 19.28
C SER A 137 -15.86 -5.44 20.61
N LYS A 138 -16.11 -6.15 21.71
CA LYS A 138 -16.13 -5.56 23.06
C LYS A 138 -14.74 -5.05 23.46
N ALA A 139 -13.69 -5.84 23.26
CA ALA A 139 -12.32 -5.45 23.56
C ALA A 139 -11.87 -4.20 22.77
N LEU A 140 -12.20 -4.13 21.48
CA LEU A 140 -11.90 -2.97 20.63
C LEU A 140 -12.62 -1.70 21.10
N ARG A 141 -13.90 -1.81 21.51
CA ARG A 141 -14.65 -0.67 22.07
C ARG A 141 -14.02 -0.17 23.37
N LEU A 142 -13.59 -1.07 24.25
CA LEU A 142 -12.92 -0.72 25.50
C LEU A 142 -11.56 -0.05 25.26
N SER A 143 -10.78 -0.57 24.31
CA SER A 143 -9.48 0.01 23.91
C SER A 143 -9.62 1.42 23.36
N LYS A 144 -10.62 1.68 22.50
CA LYS A 144 -10.91 3.03 21.99
C LYS A 144 -11.31 4.01 23.09
N ARG A 145 -12.02 3.54 24.12
CA ARG A 145 -12.48 4.38 25.24
C ARG A 145 -11.35 4.78 26.20
N ASN A 146 -10.27 4.01 26.23
CA ASN A 146 -9.10 4.24 27.09
C ASN A 146 -7.96 4.99 26.40
N ARG A 147 -8.11 5.39 25.12
CA ARG A 147 -7.16 6.32 24.50
C ARG A 147 -7.48 7.73 24.99
N THR A 148 -6.75 8.19 26.01
CA THR A 148 -6.70 9.59 26.43
C THR A 148 -6.25 10.45 25.23
N PRO A 149 -6.86 11.62 24.97
CA PRO A 149 -6.30 12.56 24.00
C PRO A 149 -4.94 13.05 24.51
N GLU A 150 -3.91 13.03 23.66
CA GLU A 150 -2.63 13.69 23.96
C GLU A 150 -2.88 15.19 24.20
N PRO A 151 -2.20 15.82 25.16
CA PRO A 151 -2.31 17.25 25.38
C PRO A 151 -1.73 18.00 24.17
N LEU A 152 -2.47 19.02 23.73
CA LEU A 152 -2.13 19.99 22.69
C LEU A 152 -0.77 20.66 22.93
#